data_AF-A0A2E4DIC2-F1
#
_entry.id   AF-A0A2E4DIC2-F1
#
_cell.length_a   1.000
_cell.length_b   1.000
_cell.length_c   1.000
_cell.angle_alpha   90.00
_cell.angle_beta   90.00
_cell.angle_gamma   90.00
#
_symmetry.space_group_name_H-M   'P 1'
#
loop_
_entity.id
_entity.type
_entity.pdbx_description
1 polymer ?
#
loop_
_entity_poly.entity_id
_entity_poly.type
_entity_poly.pdbx_seq_one_letter_code
_entity_poly.pdbx_strand_id
1 'polypeptide(L)'
;MKIIENFSRRKFLNYTMVGGLTIPLLTVIPSSNDAYGAIFQTPKDLENLTELESMHLPKISLPPVVEDGSQASIVCSVNHPMDEDHYIKSIQIMNFADPIVIKGKFFLTPVNGEAYLSTQIRLSGGEGT
;
A
#
# COMPACT_ATOMS: atom_id res chain seq x y z
N MET A 1 -16.98 51.17 -31.52
CA MET A 1 -17.50 50.18 -32.49
C MET A 1 -16.37 49.82 -33.45
N LYS A 2 -16.17 48.51 -33.66
CA LYS A 2 -15.21 47.81 -34.56
C LYS A 2 -13.79 47.58 -34.03
N ILE A 3 -13.13 46.43 -34.19
CA ILE A 3 -13.47 45.04 -34.57
C ILE A 3 -12.31 44.21 -33.95
N ILE A 4 -12.62 43.10 -33.28
CA ILE A 4 -11.63 42.15 -32.73
C ILE A 4 -10.95 41.44 -33.91
N GLU A 5 -9.64 41.64 -34.10
CA GLU A 5 -8.88 40.90 -35.10
C GLU A 5 -8.54 39.49 -34.59
N ASN A 6 -9.00 38.49 -35.33
CA ASN A 6 -8.87 37.06 -35.05
C ASN A 6 -7.40 36.60 -35.05
N PHE A 7 -6.88 36.22 -33.89
CA PHE A 7 -5.59 35.54 -33.79
C PHE A 7 -5.77 34.05 -34.17
N SER A 8 -5.34 33.69 -35.38
CA SER A 8 -5.48 32.32 -35.91
C SER A 8 -4.40 31.38 -35.37
N ARG A 9 -4.83 30.20 -34.89
CA ARG A 9 -4.03 29.11 -34.28
C ARG A 9 -2.78 28.73 -35.08
N ARG A 10 -2.78 28.95 -36.39
CA ARG A 10 -1.66 28.63 -37.30
C ARG A 10 -0.49 29.63 -37.19
N LYS A 11 -0.74 30.89 -36.79
CA LYS A 11 0.32 31.88 -36.53
C LYS A 11 1.03 31.66 -35.20
N PHE A 12 0.34 31.07 -34.22
CA PHE A 12 0.90 30.76 -32.90
C PHE A 12 1.97 29.65 -32.96
N LEU A 13 1.72 28.58 -33.72
CA LEU A 13 2.66 27.46 -33.89
C LEU A 13 3.95 27.83 -34.63
N ASN A 14 3.91 28.81 -35.53
CA ASN A 14 5.13 29.27 -36.23
C ASN A 14 6.01 30.14 -35.32
N TYR A 15 5.43 30.83 -34.32
CA TYR A 15 6.19 31.67 -33.39
C TYR A 15 6.95 30.83 -32.34
N THR A 16 6.48 29.61 -32.06
CA THR A 16 7.11 28.70 -31.08
C THR A 16 8.37 27.99 -31.61
N MET A 17 8.74 28.11 -32.89
CA MET A 17 9.88 27.39 -33.47
C MET A 17 11.18 28.21 -33.60
N VAL A 18 11.15 29.55 -33.47
CA VAL A 18 12.32 30.40 -33.82
C VAL A 18 12.93 31.19 -32.65
N GLY A 19 12.28 31.30 -31.48
CA GLY A 19 12.83 32.08 -30.36
C GLY A 19 12.58 31.42 -29.03
N GLY A 20 13.57 30.72 -28.49
CA GLY A 20 13.46 30.01 -27.22
C GLY A 20 13.19 30.91 -26.03
N LEU A 21 12.37 30.44 -25.10
CA LEU A 21 12.33 30.84 -23.69
C LEU A 21 11.69 29.72 -22.83
N THR A 22 12.52 29.11 -22.00
CA THR A 22 12.32 28.88 -20.54
C THR A 22 11.11 28.05 -20.02
N ILE A 23 11.42 26.82 -19.55
CA ILE A 23 10.92 26.01 -18.39
C ILE A 23 9.84 26.72 -17.54
N PRO A 24 8.68 26.11 -17.12
CA PRO A 24 8.62 24.81 -16.42
C PRO A 24 7.37 23.95 -16.68
N LEU A 25 7.43 22.62 -16.48
CA LEU A 25 6.41 21.89 -15.70
C LEU A 25 6.71 20.37 -15.64
N LEU A 26 6.86 19.89 -14.41
CA LEU A 26 6.48 18.57 -13.91
C LEU A 26 6.57 17.37 -14.86
N THR A 27 7.64 16.60 -14.73
CA THR A 27 7.50 15.15 -14.65
C THR A 27 8.22 14.67 -13.40
N VAL A 28 7.62 14.95 -12.24
CA VAL A 28 7.79 14.05 -11.09
C VAL A 28 7.15 12.75 -11.54
N ILE A 29 7.95 11.84 -12.08
CA ILE A 29 7.55 10.44 -12.19
C ILE A 29 7.57 9.97 -10.74
N PRO A 30 6.44 9.69 -10.07
CA PRO A 30 6.51 8.86 -8.89
C PRO A 30 7.06 7.54 -9.41
N SER A 31 8.32 7.25 -9.11
CA SER A 31 8.82 5.89 -9.22
C SER A 31 7.85 5.05 -8.41
N SER A 32 6.98 4.31 -9.09
CA SER A 32 6.16 3.31 -8.45
C SER A 32 7.13 2.42 -7.70
N ASN A 33 7.13 2.52 -6.37
CA ASN A 33 7.82 1.58 -5.51
C ASN A 33 7.03 0.28 -5.58
N ASP A 34 7.11 -0.38 -6.73
CA ASP A 34 6.74 -1.76 -6.93
C ASP A 34 7.84 -2.60 -6.27
N ALA A 35 7.83 -2.61 -4.93
CA ALA A 35 8.59 -3.56 -4.15
C ALA A 35 7.95 -4.95 -4.33
N TYR A 36 8.24 -5.55 -5.48
CA TYR A 36 7.91 -6.93 -5.81
C TYR A 36 8.96 -7.85 -5.18
N GLY A 37 8.57 -8.54 -4.10
CA GLY A 37 9.06 -9.88 -3.76
C GLY A 37 10.43 -10.03 -3.09
N ALA A 38 10.38 -10.65 -1.91
CA ALA A 38 11.43 -11.51 -1.33
C ALA A 38 12.60 -10.86 -0.60
N ILE A 39 12.34 -10.30 0.59
CA ILE A 39 13.03 -10.71 1.83
C ILE A 39 12.00 -10.59 2.97
N PHE A 40 11.28 -11.66 3.30
CA PHE A 40 10.53 -11.67 4.57
C PHE A 40 11.59 -11.65 5.68
N GLN A 41 11.76 -10.50 6.32
CA GLN A 41 12.59 -10.37 7.52
C GLN A 41 11.81 -11.06 8.65
N THR A 42 12.02 -12.36 8.80
CA THR A 42 11.49 -13.12 9.92
C THR A 42 12.46 -13.00 11.09
N PRO A 43 11.98 -12.72 12.31
CA PRO A 43 12.86 -12.79 13.48
C PRO A 43 13.49 -14.17 13.57
N LYS A 44 14.80 -14.22 13.81
CA LYS A 44 15.55 -15.49 13.87
C LYS A 44 15.18 -16.33 15.09
N ASP A 45 14.83 -15.66 16.18
CA ASP A 45 14.47 -16.27 17.45
C ASP A 45 13.32 -15.46 18.09
N LEU A 46 12.20 -16.13 18.39
CA LEU A 46 11.04 -15.50 19.01
C LEU A 46 11.22 -15.31 20.52
N GLU A 47 12.15 -16.03 21.16
CA GLU A 47 12.41 -15.96 22.59
C GLU A 47 13.44 -14.87 22.95
N ASN A 48 14.29 -14.49 21.99
CA ASN A 48 15.33 -13.48 22.16
C ASN A 48 15.29 -12.41 21.06
N LEU A 49 14.19 -11.65 21.02
CA LEU A 49 13.98 -10.59 20.03
C LEU A 49 14.75 -9.33 20.41
N THR A 50 15.42 -8.71 19.43
CA THR A 50 15.90 -7.34 19.59
C THR A 50 14.72 -6.36 19.68
N GLU A 51 14.93 -5.17 20.26
CA GLU A 51 13.88 -4.14 20.36
C GLU A 51 13.28 -3.81 18.98
N LEU A 52 14.14 -3.74 17.94
CA LEU A 52 13.70 -3.46 16.58
C LEU A 52 12.85 -4.59 15.99
N GLU A 53 13.21 -5.85 16.21
CA GLU A 53 12.43 -6.99 15.71
C GLU A 53 11.07 -7.10 16.44
N SER A 54 11.06 -6.82 17.75
CA SER A 54 9.84 -6.85 18.57
C SER A 54 8.81 -5.80 18.13
N MET A 55 9.25 -4.60 17.73
CA MET A 55 8.34 -3.54 17.23
C MET A 55 7.64 -3.90 15.92
N HIS A 56 8.24 -4.77 15.10
CA HIS A 56 7.68 -5.16 13.80
C HIS A 56 6.89 -6.48 13.84
N LEU A 57 6.82 -7.14 14.99
CA LEU A 57 6.12 -8.41 15.14
C LEU A 57 4.60 -8.18 15.21
N PRO A 58 3.81 -8.69 14.25
CA PRO A 58 2.36 -8.57 14.29
C PRO A 58 1.76 -9.47 15.37
N LYS A 59 0.88 -8.90 16.18
CA LYS A 59 0.04 -9.63 17.13
C LYS A 59 -1.26 -10.00 16.43
N ILE A 60 -1.50 -11.30 16.32
CA ILE A 60 -2.68 -11.83 15.65
C ILE A 60 -3.60 -12.45 16.70
N SER A 61 -4.86 -12.04 16.69
CA SER A 61 -5.93 -12.68 17.44
C SER A 61 -6.88 -13.35 16.46
N LEU A 62 -6.93 -14.68 16.54
CA LEU A 62 -7.85 -15.52 15.79
C LEU A 62 -8.54 -16.46 16.79
N PRO A 63 -9.86 -16.68 16.68
CA PRO A 63 -10.54 -17.71 17.45
C PRO A 63 -9.87 -19.07 17.21
N PRO A 64 -9.70 -19.91 18.25
CA PRO A 64 -9.06 -21.22 18.11
C PRO A 64 -9.88 -22.19 17.25
N VAL A 65 -11.21 -22.03 17.25
CA VAL A 65 -12.15 -22.81 16.45
C VAL A 65 -13.16 -21.84 15.85
N VAL A 66 -13.44 -22.02 14.56
CA VAL A 66 -14.47 -21.26 13.83
C VAL A 66 -15.47 -22.29 13.31
N GLU A 67 -16.74 -22.16 13.70
CA GLU A 67 -17.80 -23.07 13.24
C GLU A 67 -18.05 -22.93 11.73
N ASP A 68 -18.02 -21.70 11.23
CA ASP A 68 -18.12 -21.39 9.82
C ASP A 68 -16.78 -20.87 9.26
N GLY A 69 -16.03 -21.77 8.62
CA GLY A 69 -14.77 -21.41 7.95
C GLY A 69 -14.93 -20.45 6.76
N SER A 70 -16.16 -20.09 6.37
CA SER A 70 -16.41 -19.04 5.36
C SER A 70 -16.14 -17.62 5.89
N GLN A 71 -16.34 -17.41 7.20
CA GLN A 71 -16.20 -16.10 7.86
C GLN A 71 -15.49 -16.24 9.22
N ALA A 72 -14.17 -16.13 9.20
CA ALA A 72 -13.35 -16.06 10.40
C ALA A 72 -12.95 -14.61 10.69
N SER A 73 -13.24 -14.13 11.90
CA SER A 73 -12.77 -12.82 12.36
C SER A 73 -11.29 -12.89 12.74
N ILE A 74 -10.48 -12.02 12.15
CA ILE A 74 -9.06 -11.87 12.46
C ILE A 74 -8.78 -10.42 12.87
N VAL A 75 -8.07 -10.27 13.97
CA VAL A 75 -7.56 -8.98 14.43
C VAL A 75 -6.04 -9.03 14.37
N CYS A 76 -5.45 -8.02 13.73
CA CYS A 76 -4.00 -7.86 13.62
C CYS A 76 -3.64 -6.48 14.17
N SER A 77 -2.68 -6.43 15.09
CA SER A 77 -2.11 -5.18 15.59
C SER A 77 -0.59 -5.25 15.61
N VAL A 78 0.07 -4.13 15.31
CA VAL A 78 1.54 -4.01 15.38
C VAL A 78 1.86 -2.85 16.32
N ASN A 79 2.70 -3.10 17.32
CA ASN A 79 3.11 -2.07 18.27
C ASN A 79 4.28 -1.27 17.68
N HIS A 80 3.97 -0.34 16.80
CA HIS A 80 4.94 0.45 16.04
C HIS A 80 4.48 1.91 15.94
N PRO A 81 5.38 2.91 16.04
CA PRO A 81 5.04 4.32 15.83
C PRO A 81 4.47 4.56 14.42
N MET A 82 3.55 5.50 14.27
CA MET A 82 2.91 5.85 12.98
C MET A 82 3.24 7.30 12.61
N ASP A 83 4.52 7.61 12.49
CA ASP A 83 5.02 8.95 12.16
C ASP A 83 5.15 9.13 10.63
N GLU A 84 5.25 10.38 10.16
CA GLU A 84 5.30 10.69 8.71
C GLU A 84 6.43 9.97 7.97
N ASP A 85 7.61 9.87 8.61
CA ASP A 85 8.79 9.23 8.04
C ASP A 85 8.96 7.76 8.46
N HIS A 86 8.21 7.30 9.46
CA HIS A 86 8.37 5.97 10.05
C HIS A 86 7.02 5.39 10.48
N TYR A 87 6.43 4.58 9.60
CA TYR A 87 5.14 3.95 9.82
C TYR A 87 5.07 2.59 9.13
N ILE A 88 4.13 1.74 9.59
CA ILE A 88 3.80 0.49 8.90
C ILE A 88 3.05 0.82 7.62
N LYS A 89 3.65 0.54 6.45
CA LYS A 89 3.05 0.87 5.15
C LYS A 89 1.88 -0.02 4.78
N SER A 90 1.98 -1.32 5.08
CA SER A 90 0.93 -2.27 4.73
C SER A 90 0.97 -3.52 5.58
N ILE A 91 -0.21 -4.10 5.83
CA ILE A 91 -0.40 -5.41 6.43
C ILE A 91 -1.03 -6.31 5.38
N GLN A 92 -0.46 -7.50 5.19
CA GLN A 92 -0.98 -8.50 4.25
C GLN A 92 -1.30 -9.80 4.99
N ILE A 93 -2.51 -10.31 4.78
CA ILE A 93 -2.96 -11.57 5.35
C ILE A 93 -2.93 -12.62 4.25
N MET A 94 -2.25 -13.74 4.52
CA MET A 94 -2.05 -14.84 3.58
C MET A 94 -2.49 -16.16 4.24
N ASN A 95 -3.14 -17.02 3.46
CA ASN A 95 -3.45 -18.39 3.84
C ASN A 95 -2.93 -19.34 2.76
N PHE A 96 -1.82 -20.02 3.05
CA PHE A 96 -1.18 -20.94 2.12
C PHE A 96 -1.94 -22.25 1.89
N ALA A 97 -2.97 -22.55 2.71
CA ALA A 97 -3.80 -23.73 2.55
C ALA A 97 -4.95 -23.55 1.54
N ASP A 98 -5.16 -22.33 1.05
CA ASP A 98 -6.21 -22.00 0.09
C ASP A 98 -5.59 -21.69 -1.29
N PRO A 99 -6.21 -22.13 -2.41
CA PRO A 99 -5.76 -21.75 -3.75
C PRO A 99 -5.61 -20.25 -3.95
N ILE A 100 -6.49 -19.45 -3.33
CA ILE A 100 -6.39 -17.99 -3.30
C ILE A 100 -5.64 -17.60 -2.02
N VAL A 101 -4.31 -17.52 -2.13
CA VAL A 101 -3.42 -17.31 -0.98
C VAL A 101 -3.63 -15.94 -0.31
N ILE A 102 -3.77 -14.87 -1.09
CA ILE A 102 -3.88 -13.51 -0.56
C ILE A 102 -5.33 -13.28 -0.11
N LYS A 103 -5.53 -13.13 1.21
CA LYS A 103 -6.85 -12.87 1.81
C LYS A 103 -7.17 -11.38 1.92
N GLY A 104 -6.14 -10.55 2.00
CA GLY A 104 -6.28 -9.10 1.97
C GLY A 104 -4.94 -8.41 2.05
N LYS A 105 -4.85 -7.23 1.44
CA LYS A 105 -3.72 -6.30 1.54
C LYS A 105 -4.26 -4.94 1.95
N PHE A 106 -3.83 -4.47 3.10
CA PHE A 106 -4.32 -3.25 3.71
C PHE A 106 -3.17 -2.24 3.74
N PHE A 107 -3.41 -1.07 3.17
CA PHE A 107 -2.45 0.02 3.17
C PHE A 107 -2.79 0.96 4.30
N LEU A 108 -1.80 1.27 5.11
CA LEU A 108 -1.92 2.18 6.23
C LEU A 108 -1.17 3.47 5.90
N THR A 109 -1.52 4.53 6.62
CA THR A 109 -0.89 5.85 6.54
C THR A 109 -0.58 6.33 7.96
N PRO A 110 0.35 7.28 8.14
CA PRO A 110 0.61 7.88 9.45
C PRO A 110 -0.66 8.40 10.14
N VAL A 111 -1.63 8.90 9.36
CA VAL A 111 -2.91 9.43 9.84
C VAL A 111 -3.77 8.38 10.56
N ASN A 112 -3.51 7.09 10.36
CA ASN A 112 -4.19 6.03 11.09
C ASN A 112 -3.88 6.03 12.60
N GLY A 113 -2.76 6.62 13.02
CA GLY A 113 -2.33 6.71 14.43
C GLY A 113 -1.84 5.39 15.03
N GLU A 114 -2.46 4.26 14.65
CA GLU A 114 -2.04 2.92 15.05
C GLU A 114 -2.11 1.93 13.87
N ALA A 115 -1.22 0.94 13.89
CA ALA A 115 -1.24 -0.18 12.96
C ALA A 115 -2.20 -1.28 13.46
N TYR A 116 -3.50 -1.01 13.37
CA TYR A 116 -4.58 -1.92 13.78
C TYR A 116 -5.50 -2.26 12.61
N LEU A 117 -5.86 -3.54 12.50
CA LEU A 117 -6.78 -4.05 11.49
C LEU A 117 -7.68 -5.12 12.10
N SER A 118 -8.98 -5.02 11.84
CA SER A 118 -9.96 -6.07 12.10
C SER A 118 -10.73 -6.36 10.82
N THR A 119 -10.73 -7.61 10.38
CA THR A 119 -11.43 -8.03 9.16
C THR A 119 -11.96 -9.44 9.32
N GLN A 120 -12.92 -9.80 8.47
CA GLN A 120 -13.34 -11.19 8.31
C GLN A 120 -12.66 -11.76 7.08
N ILE A 121 -12.17 -12.99 7.18
CA ILE A 121 -11.52 -13.72 6.09
C ILE A 121 -12.13 -15.11 5.94
N ARG A 122 -12.13 -15.63 4.72
CA ARG A 122 -12.43 -17.03 4.47
C ARG A 122 -11.20 -17.89 4.78
N LEU A 123 -11.37 -18.87 5.68
CA LEU A 123 -10.35 -19.87 6.03
C LEU A 123 -10.59 -21.22 5.36
N SER A 124 -11.84 -21.53 5.01
CA SER A 124 -12.19 -22.75 4.29
C SER A 124 -11.45 -22.80 2.96
N GLY A 125 -10.67 -23.87 2.75
CA GLY A 125 -10.05 -24.16 1.47
C GLY A 125 -11.14 -24.31 0.42
N GLY A 126 -11.26 -23.33 -0.46
CA GLY A 126 -12.13 -23.46 -1.63
C GLY A 126 -11.48 -24.34 -2.68
N GLU A 127 -12.29 -25.02 -3.49
CA GLU A 127 -11.81 -25.51 -4.78
C GLU A 127 -11.61 -24.29 -5.69
N GLY A 128 -10.39 -24.10 -6.20
CA GLY A 128 -10.13 -23.12 -7.24
C GLY A 128 -10.78 -23.60 -8.52
N THR A 129 -11.78 -22.88 -9.02
CA THR A 129 -12.36 -23.11 -10.35
C THR A 129 -11.46 -22.56 -11.44
#